data_AF-C1B6X5-F1
#
_entry.id   AF-C1B6X5-F1
#
_cell.length_a   1.000
_cell.length_b   1.000
_cell.length_c   1.000
_cell.angle_alpha   90.00
_cell.angle_beta   90.00
_cell.angle_gamma   90.00
#
_symmetry.space_group_name_H-M   'P 1'
#
loop_
_entity.id
_entity.type
_entity.pdbx_description
1 polymer ?
#
loop_
_entity_poly.entity_id
_entity_poly.type
_entity_poly.pdbx_seq_one_letter_code
_entity_poly.pdbx_strand_id
1 'polypeptide(L)'
;MNAFDHQGLGPLMAELARSWTAPADAESTLRGVTDAAVELISGADSADILTIPGHGRYHSHASTSALPAELDALQARFGEGPCVSAAVDGFVTRSDDLAAEPRWPRF
;
A
#
# COMPACT_ATOMS: atom_id res chain seq x y z
N MET A 1 -3.88 25.80 2.85
CA MET A 1 -3.26 24.74 3.67
C MET A 1 -2.02 24.32 2.94
N ASN A 2 -0.86 24.74 3.44
CA ASN A 2 0.40 24.74 2.69
C ASN A 2 1.07 23.37 2.72
N ALA A 3 1.84 23.11 1.67
CA ALA A 3 2.62 21.91 1.39
C ALA A 3 3.40 21.41 2.61
N PHE A 4 3.36 20.09 2.81
CA PHE A 4 4.17 19.27 3.71
C PHE A 4 5.25 20.03 4.50
N ASP A 5 4.93 20.41 5.73
CA ASP A 5 5.93 20.83 6.70
C ASP A 5 6.82 19.62 7.03
N HIS A 6 7.99 19.54 6.38
CA HIS A 6 8.97 18.50 6.62
C HIS A 6 9.44 18.47 8.09
N GLN A 7 9.23 19.54 8.88
CA GLN A 7 9.59 19.57 10.30
C GLN A 7 8.65 18.72 11.18
N GLY A 8 7.42 18.45 10.75
CA GLY A 8 6.43 17.67 11.49
C GLY A 8 6.46 16.15 11.22
N LEU A 9 7.07 15.73 10.12
CA LEU A 9 7.06 14.32 9.68
C LEU A 9 7.81 13.40 10.66
N GLY A 10 8.98 13.81 11.14
CA GLY A 10 9.78 13.01 12.08
C GLY A 10 9.03 12.69 13.38
N PRO A 11 8.50 13.71 14.09
CA PRO A 11 7.67 13.50 15.28
C PRO A 11 6.43 12.64 15.03
N LEU A 12 5.73 12.85 13.90
CA LEU A 12 4.56 12.07 13.52
C LEU A 12 4.90 10.59 13.28
N MET A 13 5.94 10.30 12.49
CA MET A 13 6.39 8.94 12.23
C MET A 13 6.81 8.24 13.53
N ALA A 14 7.47 8.96 14.43
CA ALA A 14 7.84 8.42 15.73
C ALA A 14 6.62 8.11 16.61
N GLU A 15 5.56 8.91 16.53
CA GLU A 15 4.32 8.68 17.25
C GLU A 15 3.55 7.47 16.72
N LEU A 16 3.37 7.39 15.40
CA LEU A 16 2.75 6.23 14.75
C LEU A 16 3.48 4.93 15.11
N ALA A 17 4.82 4.94 15.00
CA ALA A 17 5.64 3.78 15.34
C ALA A 17 5.45 3.32 16.80
N ARG A 18 5.35 4.27 17.76
CA ARG A 18 5.07 3.97 19.17
C ARG A 18 3.66 3.43 19.39
N SER A 19 2.68 4.00 18.70
CA SER A 19 1.27 3.60 18.84
C SER A 19 1.04 2.15 18.38
N TRP A 20 1.84 1.65 17.44
CA TRP A 20 1.73 0.29 16.90
C TRP A 20 2.68 -0.74 17.55
N THR A 21 3.53 -0.35 18.51
CA THR A 21 4.48 -1.25 19.21
C THR A 21 3.98 -1.78 20.56
N ALA A 22 2.80 -1.36 21.02
CA ALA A 22 2.11 -1.98 22.16
C ALA A 22 1.74 -3.44 21.85
N PRO A 23 1.26 -4.28 22.81
CA PRO A 23 0.84 -5.65 22.51
C PRO A 23 -0.34 -5.64 21.54
N ALA A 24 -0.03 -5.70 20.26
CA ALA A 24 -0.92 -5.62 19.12
C ALA A 24 -0.59 -6.81 18.21
N ASP A 25 -1.62 -7.51 17.73
CA ASP A 25 -1.39 -8.56 16.73
C ASP A 25 -0.99 -7.92 15.39
N ALA A 26 -0.31 -8.70 14.54
CA ALA A 26 0.25 -8.19 13.29
C ALA A 26 -0.81 -7.56 12.38
N GLU A 27 -2.03 -8.08 12.34
CA GLU A 27 -3.09 -7.53 11.49
C GLU A 27 -3.54 -6.15 11.97
N SER A 28 -3.66 -5.98 13.30
CA SER A 28 -3.96 -4.67 13.89
C SER A 28 -2.89 -3.62 13.61
N THR A 29 -1.60 -4.00 13.61
CA THR A 29 -0.49 -3.13 13.19
C THR A 29 -0.61 -2.74 11.72
N LEU A 30 -0.82 -3.71 10.82
CA LEU A 30 -0.97 -3.46 9.38
C LEU A 30 -2.15 -2.54 9.09
N ARG A 31 -3.27 -2.73 9.81
CA ARG A 31 -4.44 -1.86 9.73
C ARG A 31 -4.14 -0.43 10.15
N GLY A 32 -3.39 -0.24 11.24
CA GLY A 32 -2.93 1.08 11.65
C GLY A 32 -2.12 1.78 10.56
N VAL A 33 -1.22 1.04 9.89
CA VAL A 33 -0.40 1.57 8.78
C VAL A 33 -1.25 2.01 7.60
N THR A 34 -2.20 1.19 7.15
CA THR A 34 -3.03 1.50 5.98
C THR A 34 -4.02 2.63 6.26
N ASP A 35 -4.61 2.68 7.45
CA ASP A 35 -5.46 3.80 7.87
C ASP A 35 -4.66 5.11 7.92
N ALA A 36 -3.46 5.11 8.50
CA ALA A 36 -2.60 6.29 8.54
C ALA A 36 -2.14 6.74 7.14
N ALA A 37 -1.93 5.81 6.20
CA ALA A 37 -1.59 6.14 4.82
C ALA A 37 -2.72 6.93 4.15
N VAL A 38 -3.97 6.49 4.31
CA VAL A 38 -5.16 7.20 3.79
C VAL A 38 -5.34 8.56 4.49
N GLU A 39 -5.13 8.64 5.80
CA GLU A 39 -5.29 9.89 6.56
C GLU A 39 -4.24 10.95 6.18
N LEU A 40 -2.98 10.54 5.98
CA LEU A 40 -1.85 11.47 5.87
C LEU A 40 -1.46 11.79 4.43
N ILE A 41 -1.74 10.90 3.46
CA ILE A 41 -1.39 11.10 2.05
C ILE A 41 -2.58 11.75 1.35
N SER A 42 -2.47 13.05 1.06
CA SER A 42 -3.49 13.77 0.30
C SER A 42 -3.74 13.14 -1.07
N GLY A 43 -4.98 12.73 -1.34
CA GLY A 43 -5.38 12.06 -2.57
C GLY A 43 -5.29 10.52 -2.52
N ALA A 44 -4.94 9.93 -1.38
CA ALA A 44 -5.10 8.50 -1.17
C ALA A 44 -6.52 8.18 -0.69
N ASP A 45 -7.35 7.63 -1.57
CA ASP A 45 -8.72 7.20 -1.22
C ASP A 45 -8.76 5.80 -0.59
N SER A 46 -7.73 4.99 -0.80
CA SER A 46 -7.65 3.60 -0.32
C SER A 46 -6.20 3.14 -0.23
N ALA A 47 -5.94 2.15 0.63
CA ALA A 47 -4.64 1.53 0.83
C ALA A 47 -4.80 0.10 1.32
N ASP A 48 -3.84 -0.75 0.98
CA ASP A 48 -3.66 -2.09 1.53
C ASP A 48 -2.16 -2.45 1.58
N ILE A 49 -1.87 -3.68 2.01
CA ILE A 49 -0.53 -4.26 1.98
C ILE A 49 -0.59 -5.61 1.29
N LEU A 50 0.06 -5.73 0.13
CA LEU A 50 0.22 -6.99 -0.58
C LEU A 50 1.53 -7.68 -0.20
N THR A 51 1.43 -8.93 0.23
CA THR A 51 2.58 -9.82 0.43
C THR A 51 2.66 -10.90 -0.64
N ILE A 52 3.86 -11.11 -1.19
CA ILE A 52 4.13 -12.10 -2.24
C ILE A 52 5.23 -13.07 -1.75
N PRO A 53 4.91 -14.06 -0.88
CA PRO A 53 5.90 -14.95 -0.26
C PRO A 53 6.52 -16.01 -1.21
N GLY A 54 6.59 -15.72 -2.52
CA GLY A 54 7.03 -16.65 -3.55
C GLY A 54 5.96 -17.67 -3.96
N HIS A 55 6.28 -18.53 -4.93
CA HIS A 55 5.41 -19.60 -5.45
C HIS A 55 4.05 -19.13 -5.99
N GLY A 56 3.96 -17.89 -6.48
CA GLY A 56 2.72 -17.33 -7.02
C GLY A 56 1.63 -17.13 -5.95
N ARG A 57 1.99 -17.05 -4.67
CA ARG A 57 1.06 -16.72 -3.59
C ARG A 57 0.98 -15.21 -3.40
N TYR A 58 -0.24 -14.73 -3.21
CA TYR A 58 -0.57 -13.33 -2.97
C TYR A 58 -1.50 -13.28 -1.76
N HIS A 59 -1.18 -12.41 -0.80
CA HIS A 59 -2.09 -12.13 0.32
C HIS A 59 -2.16 -10.63 0.54
N SER A 60 -3.37 -10.09 0.34
CA SER A 60 -3.74 -8.73 0.73
C SER A 60 -4.07 -8.71 2.20
N HIS A 61 -3.56 -7.70 2.90
CA HIS A 61 -3.80 -7.46 4.32
C HIS A 61 -4.35 -6.06 4.51
N ALA A 62 -5.13 -5.87 5.58
CA ALA A 62 -5.48 -4.54 6.08
C ALA A 62 -6.07 -3.55 5.05
N SER A 63 -6.78 -4.02 4.04
CA SER A 63 -7.39 -3.14 3.03
C SER A 63 -8.39 -2.18 3.67
N THR A 64 -8.27 -0.88 3.38
CA THR A 64 -9.15 0.17 3.93
C THR A 64 -10.49 0.24 3.19
N SER A 65 -10.57 -0.32 1.99
CA SER A 65 -11.79 -0.48 1.19
C SER A 65 -11.77 -1.79 0.40
N ALA A 66 -12.78 -2.06 -0.43
CA ALA A 66 -12.78 -3.25 -1.29
C ALA A 66 -11.79 -3.14 -2.47
N LEU A 67 -11.54 -1.92 -2.95
CA LEU A 67 -10.85 -1.69 -4.21
C LEU A 67 -9.39 -2.22 -4.23
N PRO A 68 -8.52 -1.93 -3.25
CA PRO A 68 -7.14 -2.44 -3.29
C PRO A 68 -7.06 -3.97 -3.33
N ALA A 69 -7.88 -4.67 -2.54
CA ALA A 69 -7.95 -6.13 -2.54
C ALA A 69 -8.45 -6.70 -3.88
N GLU A 70 -9.37 -6.02 -4.56
CA GLU A 70 -9.80 -6.39 -5.92
C GLU A 70 -8.67 -6.20 -6.94
N LEU A 71 -7.92 -5.11 -6.85
CA LEU A 71 -6.74 -4.87 -7.68
C LEU A 71 -5.68 -5.94 -7.45
N ASP A 72 -5.37 -6.28 -6.19
CA ASP A 72 -4.44 -7.35 -5.84
C ASP A 72 -4.84 -8.71 -6.43
N ALA A 73 -6.14 -9.03 -6.44
CA ALA A 73 -6.63 -10.24 -7.07
C ALA A 73 -6.39 -10.25 -8.59
N LEU A 74 -6.51 -9.09 -9.26
CA LEU A 74 -6.17 -8.95 -10.69
C LEU A 74 -4.67 -9.11 -10.92
N GLN A 75 -3.82 -8.51 -10.06
CA GLN A 75 -2.37 -8.67 -10.15
C GLN A 75 -1.95 -10.13 -9.98
N ALA A 76 -2.54 -10.83 -9.01
CA ALA A 76 -2.33 -12.25 -8.80
C ALA A 76 -2.75 -13.08 -10.02
N ARG A 77 -3.91 -12.73 -10.62
CA ARG A 77 -4.46 -13.42 -11.79
C ARG A 77 -3.60 -13.27 -13.04
N PHE A 78 -3.10 -12.07 -13.30
CA PHE A 78 -2.38 -11.77 -14.54
C PHE A 78 -0.86 -11.94 -14.39
N GLY A 79 -0.33 -11.92 -13.17
CA GLY A 79 1.10 -11.96 -12.90
C GLY A 79 1.82 -10.67 -13.29
N GLU A 80 1.08 -9.56 -13.39
CA GLU A 80 1.56 -8.23 -13.73
C GLU A 80 0.73 -7.18 -12.97
N GLY A 81 1.26 -5.97 -12.83
CA GLY A 81 0.64 -4.89 -12.08
C GLY A 81 1.65 -4.16 -11.17
N PRO A 82 1.25 -3.02 -10.61
CA PRO A 82 2.13 -2.16 -9.82
C PRO A 82 2.81 -2.85 -8.64
N CYS A 83 2.09 -3.63 -7.83
CA CYS A 83 2.67 -4.31 -6.67
C CYS A 83 3.56 -5.49 -7.08
N VAL A 84 3.25 -6.16 -8.20
CA VAL A 84 4.10 -7.22 -8.76
C VAL A 84 5.44 -6.62 -9.20
N SER A 85 5.40 -5.53 -9.98
CA SER A 85 6.61 -4.82 -10.39
C SER A 85 7.41 -4.28 -9.20
N ALA A 86 6.73 -3.66 -8.22
CA ALA A 86 7.39 -3.15 -7.01
C ALA A 86 8.10 -4.25 -6.22
N ALA A 87 7.50 -5.45 -6.12
CA ALA A 87 8.10 -6.59 -5.43
C ALA A 87 9.32 -7.17 -6.16
N VAL A 88 9.36 -7.09 -7.50
CA VAL A 88 10.47 -7.57 -8.32
C VAL A 88 11.63 -6.57 -8.33
N ASP A 89 11.32 -5.29 -8.56
CA ASP A 89 12.33 -4.26 -8.81
C ASP A 89 12.86 -3.62 -7.50
N GLY A 90 12.08 -3.69 -6.41
CA GLY A 90 12.43 -3.10 -5.12
C GLY A 90 12.33 -1.56 -5.10
N PHE A 91 11.66 -0.97 -6.08
CA PHE A 91 11.48 0.48 -6.20
C PHE A 91 10.00 0.88 -6.09
N VAL A 92 9.78 2.15 -5.70
CA VAL A 92 8.45 2.76 -5.74
C VAL A 92 7.93 2.73 -7.17
N THR A 93 6.77 2.11 -7.35
CA THR A 93 6.08 2.03 -8.64
C THR A 93 4.86 2.96 -8.61
N ARG A 94 4.75 3.84 -9.60
CA ARG A 94 3.63 4.78 -9.76
C ARG A 94 3.08 4.67 -11.18
N SER A 95 1.76 4.70 -11.29
CA SER A 95 1.01 4.93 -12.53
C SER A 95 0.03 6.07 -12.27
N ASP A 96 -0.02 7.05 -13.16
CA ASP A 96 -0.96 8.17 -13.05
C ASP A 96 -2.36 7.80 -13.59
N ASP A 97 -2.43 6.84 -14.52
CA ASP A 97 -3.67 6.32 -15.09
C ASP A 97 -3.50 4.83 -15.44
N LEU A 98 -4.10 3.96 -14.63
CA LEU A 98 -4.07 2.51 -14.86
C LEU A 98 -4.80 2.09 -16.14
N ALA A 99 -5.78 2.86 -16.62
CA ALA A 99 -6.50 2.54 -17.85
C ALA A 99 -5.66 2.75 -19.11
N ALA A 100 -4.61 3.57 -19.02
CA ALA A 100 -3.70 3.89 -20.12
C ALA A 100 -2.28 3.32 -19.90
N GLU A 101 -2.13 2.35 -18.99
CA GLU A 101 -0.83 1.87 -18.54
C GLU A 101 -0.24 0.77 -19.45
N PRO A 102 0.80 1.05 -20.25
CA PRO A 102 1.34 0.06 -21.19
C PRO A 102 2.20 -1.02 -20.54
N ARG A 103 2.67 -0.82 -19.29
CA ARG A 103 3.55 -1.78 -18.60
C ARG A 103 2.84 -3.09 -18.24
N TRP A 104 1.52 -3.04 -18.03
CA TRP A 104 0.70 -4.16 -17.58
C TRP A 104 -0.58 -4.25 -18.43
N PRO A 105 -0.50 -4.70 -19.69
CA PRO A 105 -1.59 -4.59 -20.66
C PRO A 105 -2.82 -5.46 -20.37
N ARG A 106 -2.76 -6.35 -19.38
CA ARG A 106 -3.84 -7.25 -18.95
C ARG A 106 -4.42 -6.87 -17.59
N PHE A 107 -3.66 -6.16 -16.76
CA PHE A 107 -4.09 -5.60 -15.49
C PHE A 107 -5.07 -4.45 -15.72
#